data_AF-A0A819S4M2-F1
#
_entry.id   AF-A0A819S4M2-F1
#
_cell.length_a   1.000
_cell.length_b   1.000
_cell.length_c   1.000
_cell.angle_alpha   90.00
_cell.angle_beta   90.00
_cell.angle_gamma   90.00
#
_symmetry.space_group_name_H-M   'P 1'
#
loop_
_entity.id
_entity.type
_entity.pdbx_description
1 polymer ?
#
loop_
_entity_poly.entity_id
_entity_poly.type
_entity_poly.pdbx_seq_one_letter_code
_entity_poly.pdbx_strand_id
1 'polypeptide(L)'
;MSSLSLAFIWLDRRNGNLPGGNQKLKEKFRKLLSPIRQFDKPTSFLDSIESSLKDRYVLFLTSDSFADEEFLNKIASLPNVYRIYIYNQQENNYQMDDINLAEKMGSERIIQFDEQLYKQIILDLIKIYSKESDQAGQGKQAKELLEFAVQLINTIDDQDEDLQQMEKYLLSRIRYFK
;
A
#
# COMPACT_ATOMS: atom_id res chain seq x y z
N MET A 1 4.34 -6.89 -16.14
CA MET A 1 4.30 -6.65 -14.68
C MET A 1 5.58 -5.93 -14.30
N SER A 2 5.50 -4.90 -13.46
CA SER A 2 6.69 -4.13 -13.02
C SER A 2 7.72 -5.04 -12.33
N SER A 3 9.01 -4.72 -12.50
CA SER A 3 10.13 -5.40 -11.81
C SER A 3 10.26 -5.01 -10.34
N LEU A 4 9.45 -4.07 -9.85
CA LEU A 4 9.49 -3.63 -8.47
C LEU A 4 9.09 -4.76 -7.52
N SER A 5 9.98 -5.05 -6.57
CA SER A 5 9.79 -6.07 -5.55
C SER A 5 8.78 -5.58 -4.49
N LEU A 6 7.50 -5.83 -4.72
CA LEU A 6 6.41 -5.48 -3.82
C LEU A 6 5.84 -6.72 -3.13
N ALA A 7 5.45 -6.58 -1.87
CA ALA A 7 4.65 -7.55 -1.15
C ALA A 7 3.43 -6.86 -0.55
N PHE A 8 2.24 -7.24 -1.03
CA PHE A 8 0.99 -6.83 -0.41
C PHE A 8 0.49 -7.96 0.47
N ILE A 9 0.36 -7.68 1.76
CA ILE A 9 0.00 -8.66 2.77
C ILE A 9 -1.31 -8.25 3.38
N TRP A 10 -2.27 -9.17 3.34
CA TRP A 10 -3.57 -8.96 3.95
C TRP A 10 -3.80 -9.99 5.05
N LEU A 11 -3.99 -9.49 6.27
CA LEU A 11 -4.33 -10.28 7.45
C LEU A 11 -5.75 -9.93 7.91
N ASP A 12 -6.71 -10.76 7.50
CA ASP A 12 -8.08 -10.75 8.01
C ASP A 12 -8.71 -12.14 7.86
N ARG A 13 -9.65 -12.45 8.76
CA ARG A 13 -10.49 -13.66 8.76
C ARG A 13 -11.51 -13.70 7.63
N ARG A 14 -11.69 -12.63 6.86
CA ARG A 14 -12.65 -12.60 5.75
C ARG A 14 -12.07 -13.35 4.55
N ASN A 15 -12.64 -14.51 4.22
CA ASN A 15 -12.33 -15.27 3.01
C ASN A 15 -12.46 -14.39 1.74
N GLY A 16 -11.34 -13.83 1.26
CA GLY A 16 -11.23 -13.14 -0.03
C GLY A 16 -11.97 -11.81 -0.21
N ASN A 17 -12.85 -11.36 0.70
CA ASN A 17 -13.63 -10.12 0.52
C ASN A 17 -12.93 -8.88 1.07
N LEU A 18 -12.32 -8.08 0.18
CA LEU A 18 -11.64 -6.84 0.55
C LEU A 18 -12.61 -5.85 1.25
N PRO A 19 -12.15 -5.18 2.32
CA PRO A 19 -12.97 -4.30 3.17
C PRO A 19 -13.27 -2.93 2.53
N GLY A 20 -14.34 -2.26 2.98
CA GLY A 20 -14.66 -0.84 2.69
C GLY A 20 -14.77 -0.46 1.21
N GLY A 21 -15.06 0.79 0.85
CA GLY A 21 -14.89 1.35 -0.51
C GLY A 21 -15.79 0.84 -1.67
N ASN A 22 -15.76 1.59 -2.77
CA ASN A 22 -16.56 1.35 -3.98
C ASN A 22 -16.18 0.03 -4.67
N GLN A 23 -17.17 -0.79 -5.01
CA GLN A 23 -16.97 -2.08 -5.69
C GLN A 23 -16.13 -1.98 -6.98
N LYS A 24 -16.29 -0.90 -7.75
CA LYS A 24 -15.50 -0.64 -8.96
C LYS A 24 -14.01 -0.46 -8.64
N LEU A 25 -13.68 0.23 -7.54
CA LEU A 25 -12.31 0.39 -7.07
C LEU A 25 -11.75 -0.93 -6.54
N LYS A 26 -12.55 -1.74 -5.81
CA LYS A 26 -12.13 -3.08 -5.38
C LYS A 26 -11.74 -3.98 -6.53
N GLU A 27 -12.55 -4.00 -7.59
CA GLU A 27 -12.30 -4.84 -8.77
C GLU A 27 -11.04 -4.40 -9.52
N LYS A 28 -10.84 -3.08 -9.69
CA LYS A 28 -9.60 -2.53 -10.27
C LYS A 28 -8.39 -2.85 -9.39
N PHE A 29 -8.53 -2.68 -8.08
CA PHE A 29 -7.47 -2.91 -7.11
C PHE A 29 -7.08 -4.39 -7.01
N ARG A 30 -8.06 -5.31 -7.03
CA ARG A 30 -7.81 -6.76 -7.07
C ARG A 30 -7.03 -7.17 -8.32
N LYS A 31 -7.26 -6.52 -9.47
CA LYS A 31 -6.48 -6.76 -10.71
C LYS A 31 -5.04 -6.25 -10.61
N LEU A 32 -4.80 -5.16 -9.88
CA LEU A 32 -3.47 -4.59 -9.68
C LEU A 32 -2.59 -5.45 -8.75
N LEU A 33 -3.19 -6.08 -7.74
CA LEU A 33 -2.47 -6.81 -6.69
C LEU A 33 -2.41 -8.34 -6.93
N SER A 34 -2.16 -8.80 -8.15
CA SER A 34 -2.20 -10.24 -8.44
C SER A 34 -1.19 -11.14 -7.67
N PRO A 35 -0.39 -10.66 -6.69
CA PRO A 35 0.10 -11.55 -5.64
C PRO A 35 -0.24 -11.05 -4.22
N ILE A 36 -1.52 -10.82 -3.88
CA ILE A 36 -1.91 -10.70 -2.45
C ILE A 36 -1.68 -12.07 -1.79
N ARG A 37 -0.82 -12.12 -0.78
CA ARG A 37 -0.79 -13.25 0.15
C ARG A 37 -1.74 -12.95 1.30
N GLN A 38 -2.80 -13.75 1.39
CA GLN A 38 -3.73 -13.74 2.51
C GLN A 38 -3.22 -14.73 3.57
N PHE A 39 -3.20 -14.31 4.83
CA PHE A 39 -2.95 -15.24 5.94
C PHE A 39 -4.05 -15.10 6.99
N ASP A 40 -4.51 -16.26 7.48
CA ASP A 40 -5.62 -16.33 8.41
C ASP A 40 -5.19 -16.15 9.89
N LYS A 41 -3.87 -16.14 10.18
CA LYS A 41 -3.32 -16.00 11.54
C LYS A 41 -1.99 -15.22 11.61
N PRO A 42 -1.84 -14.29 12.57
CA PRO A 42 -0.65 -13.45 12.73
C PRO A 42 0.61 -14.15 13.29
N THR A 43 0.47 -15.28 14.00
CA THR A 43 1.61 -15.96 14.63
C THR A 43 2.38 -16.90 13.71
N SER A 44 1.73 -17.53 12.72
CA SER A 44 2.41 -18.31 11.67
C SER A 44 3.05 -17.43 10.58
N PHE A 45 2.73 -16.13 10.60
CA PHE A 45 3.13 -15.16 9.60
C PHE A 45 4.60 -14.73 9.79
N LEU A 46 5.02 -14.31 10.98
CA LEU A 46 6.31 -13.66 11.19
C LEU A 46 7.52 -14.58 10.90
N ASP A 47 7.51 -15.80 11.44
CA ASP A 47 8.65 -16.72 11.33
C ASP A 47 8.89 -17.24 9.89
N SER A 48 7.84 -17.30 9.07
CA SER A 48 7.91 -17.85 7.71
C SER A 48 8.21 -16.82 6.63
N ILE A 49 8.06 -15.53 6.94
CA ILE A 49 7.95 -14.48 5.93
C ILE A 49 9.12 -13.51 5.93
N GLU A 50 9.84 -13.36 7.04
CA GLU A 50 10.99 -12.45 7.16
C GLU A 50 12.03 -12.69 6.03
N SER A 51 12.33 -13.94 5.72
CA SER A 51 13.22 -14.32 4.60
C SER A 51 12.63 -14.01 3.22
N SER A 52 11.30 -14.08 3.08
CA SER A 52 10.59 -13.86 1.81
C SER A 52 10.26 -12.39 1.51
N LEU A 53 10.29 -11.52 2.52
CA LEU A 53 10.08 -10.06 2.41
C LEU A 53 11.39 -9.27 2.37
N LYS A 54 12.52 -9.96 2.50
CA LYS A 54 13.83 -9.35 2.32
C LYS A 54 13.87 -8.68 0.94
N ASP A 55 14.28 -7.41 0.92
CA ASP A 55 14.38 -6.58 -0.28
C ASP A 55 13.04 -6.30 -0.99
N ARG A 56 11.91 -6.32 -0.25
CA ARG A 56 10.58 -5.97 -0.79
C ARG A 56 9.97 -4.77 -0.08
N TYR A 57 9.28 -3.91 -0.82
CA TYR A 57 8.36 -2.94 -0.22
C TYR A 57 7.12 -3.67 0.31
N VAL A 58 6.92 -3.66 1.63
CA VAL A 58 5.80 -4.37 2.27
C VAL A 58 4.68 -3.39 2.59
N LEU A 59 3.51 -3.65 2.02
CA LEU A 59 2.27 -2.94 2.29
C LEU A 59 1.36 -3.89 3.06
N PHE A 60 0.99 -3.51 4.27
CA PHE A 60 0.23 -4.34 5.18
C PHE A 60 -1.21 -3.86 5.28
N LEU A 61 -2.18 -4.74 5.16
CA LEU A 61 -3.59 -4.44 5.36
C LEU A 61 -4.14 -5.36 6.45
N THR A 62 -4.78 -4.79 7.48
CA THR A 62 -5.41 -5.56 8.56
C THR A 62 -6.62 -4.81 9.12
N SER A 63 -7.47 -5.50 9.88
CA SER A 63 -8.58 -4.86 10.58
C SER A 63 -8.19 -4.38 11.97
N ASP A 64 -8.94 -3.42 12.49
CA ASP A 64 -8.92 -3.00 13.90
C ASP A 64 -9.02 -4.17 14.88
N SER A 65 -9.84 -5.18 14.59
CA SER A 65 -9.99 -6.40 15.39
C SER A 65 -8.74 -7.31 15.42
N PHE A 66 -7.78 -7.08 14.52
CA PHE A 66 -6.52 -7.82 14.40
C PHE A 66 -5.28 -6.98 14.73
N ALA A 67 -5.44 -5.66 14.77
CA ALA A 67 -4.38 -4.70 14.97
C ALA A 67 -4.10 -4.46 16.46
N ASP A 68 -3.88 -5.53 17.23
CA ASP A 68 -3.45 -5.37 18.61
C ASP A 68 -2.03 -4.79 18.71
N GLU A 69 -1.69 -4.21 19.86
CA GLU A 69 -0.43 -3.49 20.06
C GLU A 69 0.80 -4.39 19.87
N GLU A 70 0.75 -5.62 20.39
CA GLU A 70 1.84 -6.59 20.27
C GLU A 70 2.09 -6.94 18.79
N PHE A 71 1.02 -7.15 18.03
CA PHE A 71 1.06 -7.44 16.62
C PHE A 71 1.59 -6.25 15.81
N LEU A 72 1.05 -5.06 16.03
CA LEU A 72 1.49 -3.85 15.33
C LEU A 72 2.97 -3.55 15.61
N ASN A 73 3.43 -3.69 16.86
CA ASN A 73 4.84 -3.54 17.23
C ASN A 73 5.75 -4.55 16.52
N LYS A 74 5.29 -5.78 16.28
CA LYS A 74 6.06 -6.77 15.53
C LYS A 74 6.14 -6.43 14.04
N ILE A 75 5.02 -6.07 13.40
CA ILE A 75 5.03 -5.67 11.99
C ILE A 75 5.85 -4.39 11.78
N ALA A 76 5.69 -3.42 12.69
CA ALA A 76 6.46 -2.19 12.77
C ALA A 76 7.98 -2.40 12.72
N SER A 77 8.45 -3.42 13.44
CA SER A 77 9.86 -3.73 13.58
C SER A 77 10.50 -4.29 12.30
N LEU A 78 9.69 -4.71 11.33
CA LEU A 78 10.20 -5.20 10.05
C LEU A 78 10.80 -4.03 9.24
N PRO A 79 12.05 -4.14 8.79
CA PRO A 79 12.77 -3.02 8.17
C PRO A 79 12.18 -2.54 6.84
N ASN A 80 11.38 -3.40 6.19
CA ASN A 80 10.89 -3.16 4.83
C ASN A 80 9.38 -2.86 4.78
N VAL A 81 8.75 -2.66 5.95
CA VAL A 81 7.34 -2.23 6.02
C VAL A 81 7.23 -0.76 5.65
N TYR A 82 6.62 -0.52 4.50
CA TYR A 82 6.35 0.80 3.97
C TYR A 82 5.11 1.42 4.63
N ARG A 83 4.02 0.66 4.74
CA ARG A 83 2.76 1.14 5.32
C ARG A 83 1.96 0.02 5.96
N ILE A 84 1.21 0.35 7.01
CA ILE A 84 0.17 -0.47 7.63
C ILE A 84 -1.16 0.25 7.47
N TYR A 85 -2.10 -0.39 6.78
CA TYR A 85 -3.47 0.06 6.61
C TYR A 85 -4.35 -0.69 7.60
N ILE A 86 -5.03 0.04 8.48
CA ILE A 86 -5.98 -0.53 9.44
C ILE A 86 -7.37 -0.09 9.00
N TYR A 87 -8.26 -1.02 8.68
CA TYR A 87 -9.66 -0.69 8.42
C TYR A 87 -10.52 -1.07 9.60
N ASN A 88 -11.58 -0.30 9.76
CA ASN A 88 -12.56 -0.50 10.79
C ASN A 88 -13.61 -1.51 10.33
N GLN A 89 -13.82 -2.59 11.07
CA GLN A 89 -14.85 -3.57 10.67
C GLN A 89 -16.26 -3.16 11.08
N GLN A 90 -16.40 -2.23 12.03
CA GLN A 90 -17.67 -1.94 12.72
C GLN A 90 -18.19 -0.52 12.48
N GLU A 91 -17.59 0.28 11.58
CA GLU A 91 -17.88 1.72 11.41
C GLU A 91 -17.72 2.56 12.70
N ASN A 92 -17.18 1.98 13.78
CA ASN A 92 -16.84 2.67 15.02
C ASN A 92 -15.48 3.36 14.89
N ASN A 93 -15.41 4.69 14.85
CA ASN A 93 -14.15 5.44 14.73
C ASN A 93 -13.01 4.79 15.55
N TYR A 94 -12.07 4.13 14.88
CA TYR A 94 -10.85 3.61 15.48
C TYR A 94 -10.01 4.81 15.92
N GLN A 95 -10.14 5.21 17.17
CA GLN A 95 -9.27 6.23 17.75
C GLN A 95 -8.01 5.54 18.23
N MET A 96 -6.90 5.83 17.56
CA MET A 96 -5.58 5.44 18.04
C MET A 96 -5.23 6.39 19.20
N ASP A 97 -5.69 6.07 20.40
CA ASP A 97 -5.42 6.86 21.62
C ASP A 97 -3.97 6.68 22.12
N ASP A 98 -3.18 5.80 21.49
CA ASP A 98 -1.84 5.46 21.94
C ASP A 98 -0.74 6.28 21.25
N ILE A 99 -0.38 7.38 21.92
CA ILE A 99 0.69 8.31 21.53
C ILE A 99 2.03 7.57 21.34
N ASN A 100 2.29 6.48 22.08
CA ASN A 100 3.57 5.76 21.99
C ASN A 100 3.73 4.97 20.69
N LEU A 101 2.62 4.44 20.15
CA LEU A 101 2.67 3.70 18.89
C LEU A 101 2.86 4.66 17.71
N ALA A 102 2.27 5.86 17.76
CA ALA A 102 2.47 6.90 16.75
C ALA A 102 3.92 7.42 16.74
N GLU A 103 4.54 7.59 17.92
CA GLU A 103 5.94 7.99 18.04
C GLU A 103 6.92 6.91 17.56
N LYS A 104 6.67 5.63 17.86
CA LYS A 104 7.55 4.51 17.45
C LYS A 104 7.47 4.20 15.96
N MET A 105 6.31 4.42 15.35
CA MET A 105 6.07 4.07 13.94
C MET A 105 6.22 5.25 12.98
N GLY A 106 6.18 6.47 13.48
CA GLY A 106 5.99 7.66 12.68
C GLY A 106 4.52 7.82 12.28
N SER A 107 4.02 9.04 12.37
CA SER A 107 2.64 9.44 12.07
C SER A 107 2.16 9.06 10.67
N GLU A 108 3.08 8.76 9.75
CA GLU A 108 2.75 8.33 8.40
C GLU A 108 2.50 6.83 8.28
N ARG A 109 2.84 5.94 9.22
CA ARG A 109 2.80 4.49 8.92
C ARG A 109 1.46 3.79 9.14
N ILE A 110 0.52 4.40 9.86
CA ILE A 110 -0.79 3.81 10.18
C ILE A 110 -1.89 4.74 9.69
N ILE A 111 -2.80 4.24 8.86
CA ILE A 111 -3.98 5.01 8.48
C ILE A 111 -5.26 4.19 8.60
N GLN A 112 -6.27 4.82 9.20
CA GLN A 112 -7.64 4.33 9.33
C GLN A 112 -8.50 4.77 8.15
N PHE A 113 -9.22 3.85 7.49
CA PHE A 113 -10.18 4.22 6.42
C PHE A 113 -11.37 3.27 6.26
N ASP A 114 -12.44 3.83 5.69
CA ASP A 114 -13.52 3.07 5.03
C ASP A 114 -13.64 3.37 3.52
N GLU A 115 -13.76 4.64 3.07
CA GLU A 115 -14.03 4.92 1.65
C GLU A 115 -12.79 5.23 0.79
N GLN A 116 -11.75 5.83 1.39
CA GLN A 116 -10.55 6.28 0.66
C GLN A 116 -9.36 5.30 0.69
N LEU A 117 -9.52 4.13 1.33
CA LEU A 117 -8.46 3.13 1.51
C LEU A 117 -7.72 2.82 0.19
N TYR A 118 -8.47 2.48 -0.85
CA TYR A 118 -7.90 2.10 -2.15
C TYR A 118 -7.21 3.28 -2.83
N LYS A 119 -7.77 4.49 -2.72
CA LYS A 119 -7.17 5.72 -3.24
C LYS A 119 -5.82 5.95 -2.56
N GLN A 120 -5.75 5.82 -1.24
CA GLN A 120 -4.51 6.00 -0.50
C GLN A 120 -3.45 4.95 -0.82
N ILE A 121 -3.83 3.67 -0.95
CA ILE A 121 -2.88 2.63 -1.36
C ILE A 121 -2.33 2.93 -2.77
N ILE A 122 -3.18 3.37 -3.69
CA ILE A 122 -2.74 3.78 -5.03
C ILE A 122 -1.77 4.95 -4.97
N LEU A 123 -2.05 5.98 -4.17
CA LEU A 123 -1.14 7.12 -3.95
C LEU A 123 0.21 6.68 -3.37
N ASP A 124 0.20 5.77 -2.41
CA ASP A 124 1.41 5.22 -1.82
C ASP A 124 2.23 4.42 -2.84
N LEU A 125 1.57 3.60 -3.67
CA LEU A 125 2.23 2.90 -4.77
C LEU A 125 2.86 3.89 -5.75
N ILE A 126 2.14 4.94 -6.16
CA ILE A 126 2.66 5.99 -7.06
C ILE A 126 3.93 6.62 -6.48
N LYS A 127 3.96 6.92 -5.18
CA LYS A 127 5.14 7.44 -4.49
C LYS A 127 6.31 6.48 -4.56
N ILE A 128 6.10 5.19 -4.28
CA ILE A 128 7.15 4.16 -4.37
C ILE A 128 7.69 4.08 -5.80
N TYR A 129 6.82 3.93 -6.80
CA TYR A 129 7.23 3.85 -8.20
C TYR A 129 8.00 5.09 -8.67
N SER A 130 7.58 6.27 -8.23
CA SER A 130 8.27 7.54 -8.55
C SER A 130 9.67 7.59 -7.96
N LYS A 131 9.81 7.21 -6.68
CA LYS A 131 11.09 7.17 -5.96
C LYS A 131 12.06 6.15 -6.58
N GLU A 132 11.56 4.97 -6.90
CA GLU A 132 12.35 3.90 -7.53
C GLU A 132 12.79 4.28 -8.94
N SER A 133 11.95 5.02 -9.67
CA SER A 133 12.35 5.60 -10.95
C SER A 133 13.51 6.58 -10.78
N ASP A 134 13.45 7.47 -9.78
CA ASP A 134 14.54 8.42 -9.50
C ASP A 134 15.85 7.70 -9.18
N GLN A 135 15.79 6.59 -8.43
CA GLN A 135 16.95 5.77 -8.11
C GLN A 135 17.50 5.01 -9.32
N ALA A 136 16.63 4.52 -10.20
CA ALA A 136 17.01 3.83 -11.43
C ALA A 136 17.58 4.77 -12.51
N GLY A 137 17.42 6.10 -12.37
CA GLY A 137 18.02 7.11 -13.23
C GLY A 137 17.34 7.23 -14.60
N GLN A 138 18.11 7.35 -15.68
CA GLN A 138 17.58 7.61 -17.05
C GLN A 138 17.39 6.35 -17.91
N GLY A 139 17.32 5.17 -17.29
CA GLY A 139 17.20 3.90 -18.00
C GLY A 139 15.77 3.52 -18.39
N LYS A 140 15.65 2.48 -19.24
CA LYS A 140 14.36 1.86 -19.62
C LYS A 140 13.51 1.49 -18.40
N GLN A 141 14.15 0.95 -17.36
CA GLN A 141 13.47 0.55 -16.11
C GLN A 141 12.84 1.75 -15.40
N ALA A 142 13.54 2.88 -15.30
CA ALA A 142 13.00 4.08 -14.67
C ALA A 142 11.77 4.63 -15.42
N LYS A 143 11.78 4.56 -16.76
CA LYS A 143 10.62 4.89 -17.58
C LYS A 143 9.43 3.95 -17.33
N GLU A 144 9.66 2.63 -17.34
CA GLU A 144 8.64 1.63 -17.07
C GLU A 144 7.97 1.81 -15.70
N LEU A 145 8.74 2.20 -14.67
CA LEU A 145 8.22 2.50 -13.33
C LEU A 145 7.27 3.70 -13.34
N LEU A 146 7.59 4.78 -14.06
CA LEU A 146 6.72 5.96 -14.19
C LEU A 146 5.48 5.68 -15.02
N GLU A 147 5.60 4.92 -16.10
CA GLU A 147 4.45 4.49 -16.90
C GLU A 147 3.47 3.67 -16.07
N PHE A 148 3.98 2.79 -15.20
CA PHE A 148 3.15 2.04 -14.26
C PHE A 148 2.48 2.96 -13.22
N ALA A 149 3.20 3.97 -12.72
CA ALA A 149 2.61 4.97 -11.81
C ALA A 149 1.46 5.76 -12.48
N VAL A 150 1.58 6.12 -13.76
CA VAL A 150 0.48 6.75 -14.52
C VAL A 150 -0.70 5.81 -14.69
N GLN A 151 -0.46 4.52 -14.97
CA GLN A 151 -1.53 3.52 -15.05
C GLN A 151 -2.29 3.40 -13.71
N LEU A 152 -1.58 3.50 -12.59
CA LEU A 152 -2.18 3.50 -11.26
C LEU A 152 -3.11 4.69 -11.05
N ILE A 153 -2.72 5.91 -11.45
CA ILE A 153 -3.60 7.09 -11.37
C ILE A 153 -4.91 6.84 -12.13
N ASN A 154 -4.82 6.32 -13.35
CA ASN A 154 -5.96 6.02 -14.20
C ASN A 154 -6.92 4.94 -13.63
N THR A 155 -6.51 4.24 -12.58
CA THR A 155 -7.42 3.33 -11.86
C THR A 155 -8.38 4.05 -10.92
N ILE A 156 -8.01 5.24 -10.44
CA ILE A 156 -8.89 6.09 -9.63
C ILE A 156 -9.84 6.83 -10.58
N ASP A 157 -11.14 6.56 -10.46
CA ASP A 157 -12.18 7.20 -11.27
C ASP A 157 -12.73 8.42 -10.52
N ASP A 158 -11.89 9.43 -10.40
CA ASP A 158 -12.13 10.63 -9.60
C ASP A 158 -11.65 11.86 -10.38
N GLN A 159 -12.43 12.94 -10.41
CA GLN A 159 -12.04 14.21 -11.05
C GLN A 159 -11.16 15.06 -10.12
N ASP A 160 -10.35 14.38 -9.32
CA ASP A 160 -9.49 15.00 -8.33
C ASP A 160 -8.37 15.79 -9.04
N GLU A 161 -8.30 17.09 -8.77
CA GLU A 161 -7.32 17.99 -9.37
C GLU A 161 -5.88 17.62 -8.99
N ASP A 162 -5.65 17.11 -7.78
CA ASP A 162 -4.33 16.71 -7.31
C ASP A 162 -3.85 15.47 -8.07
N LEU A 163 -4.75 14.51 -8.34
CA LEU A 163 -4.43 13.36 -9.18
C LEU A 163 -4.10 13.76 -10.61
N GLN A 164 -4.82 14.72 -11.18
CA GLN A 164 -4.54 15.23 -12.52
C GLN A 164 -3.21 16.00 -12.59
N GLN A 165 -2.87 16.77 -11.56
CA GLN A 165 -1.58 17.43 -11.46
C GLN A 165 -0.44 16.42 -11.33
N MET A 166 -0.63 15.37 -10.52
CA MET A 166 0.32 14.28 -10.37
C MET A 166 0.53 13.53 -11.69
N GLU A 167 -0.54 13.24 -12.43
CA GLU A 167 -0.45 12.60 -13.75
C GLU A 167 0.36 13.45 -14.74
N LYS A 168 0.06 14.75 -14.84
CA LYS A 168 0.80 15.69 -15.69
C LYS A 168 2.28 15.73 -15.33
N TYR A 169 2.59 15.73 -14.03
CA TYR A 169 3.97 15.70 -13.55
C TYR A 169 4.69 14.42 -13.99
N LEU A 170 4.09 13.24 -13.78
CA LEU A 170 4.68 11.96 -14.18
C LEU A 170 4.86 11.86 -15.71
N LEU A 171 3.85 12.27 -16.48
CA LEU A 171 3.93 12.31 -17.94
C LEU A 171 5.05 13.25 -18.43
N SER A 172 5.25 14.39 -17.76
CA SER A 172 6.35 15.29 -18.09
C SER A 172 7.70 14.61 -17.88
N ARG A 173 7.88 13.85 -16.79
CA ARG A 173 9.11 13.08 -16.51
C ARG A 173 9.37 12.00 -17.56
N ILE A 174 8.34 11.26 -17.96
CA ILE A 174 8.44 10.21 -18.99
C ILE A 174 8.98 10.77 -20.32
N ARG A 175 8.59 11.99 -20.71
CA ARG A 175 9.05 12.63 -21.96
C ARG A 175 10.56 12.89 -22.00
N TYR A 176 11.23 12.94 -20.85
CA TYR A 176 12.67 13.13 -20.79
C TYR A 176 13.46 11.84 -21.01
N PHE A 177 12.80 10.68 -21.06
CA PHE A 177 13.41 9.41 -21.43
C PHE A 177 13.38 9.25 -22.96
N LYS A 178 14.56 9.37 -23.59
CA LYS A 178 14.76 9.19 -25.04
C LYS A 178 14.56 7.73 -25.46
#